data_AF-A0A7W9A5I4-F1
#
_entry.id   AF-A0A7W9A5I4-F1
#
_cell.length_a   1.000
_cell.length_b   1.000
_cell.length_c   1.000
_cell.angle_alpha   90.00
_cell.angle_beta   90.00
_cell.angle_gamma   90.00
#
_symmetry.space_group_name_H-M   'P 1'
#
loop_
_entity.id
_entity.type
_entity.pdbx_description
1 polymer ?
#
loop_
_entity_poly.entity_id
_entity_poly.type
_entity_poly.pdbx_seq_one_letter_code
_entity_poly.pdbx_strand_id
1 'polypeptide(L)'
;MPKPLQIEFVSDVVCPWCVVGLGGLETALGALAAEGITAEIRFQPFELNPDMAPEGENITEHIGRKYGATPEQSAKNRTMIRDRAAEAWPDDGKGFEMRMGPDSRIWNTFDAHRLLHWAGTIGLAEQRALKEALFRAHFTDTLPLSVAEVLADAAEAAGLVPGSSPRMTRAEAEAVLADGRYAAEVRDAEALWRSRGITGVPAVVVEGKYLISGGQPAAVFEEALRKIAGEGT
;
A
#
# COMPACT_ATOMS: atom_id res chain seq x y z
N MET A 1 9.85 12.96 25.01
CA MET A 1 9.43 12.96 23.60
C MET A 1 7.96 12.59 23.56
N PRO A 2 7.11 13.27 22.77
CA PRO A 2 5.72 12.87 22.62
C PRO A 2 5.64 11.45 22.02
N LYS A 3 4.58 10.72 22.37
CA LYS A 3 4.33 9.36 21.87
C LYS A 3 4.04 9.42 20.36
N PRO A 4 4.59 8.50 19.54
CA PRO A 4 4.24 8.41 18.12
C PRO A 4 2.74 8.14 17.91
N LEU A 5 2.15 8.84 16.94
CA LEU A 5 0.79 8.58 16.46
C LEU A 5 0.71 7.16 15.89
N GLN A 6 -0.36 6.44 16.23
CA GLN A 6 -0.65 5.12 15.69
C GLN A 6 -1.47 5.27 14.41
N ILE A 7 -0.96 4.77 13.29
CA ILE A 7 -1.60 4.87 11.98
C ILE A 7 -1.84 3.47 11.42
N GLU A 8 -3.10 3.18 11.12
CA GLU A 8 -3.53 2.01 10.37
C GLU A 8 -3.77 2.43 8.91
N PHE A 9 -2.89 2.00 8.00
CA PHE A 9 -2.97 2.29 6.57
C PHE A 9 -3.63 1.11 5.84
N VAL A 10 -4.96 1.17 5.72
CA VAL A 10 -5.76 0.16 5.02
C VAL A 10 -5.59 0.36 3.52
N SER A 11 -5.07 -0.66 2.84
CA SER A 11 -4.62 -0.53 1.46
C SER A 11 -4.61 -1.83 0.68
N ASP A 12 -4.66 -1.72 -0.64
CA ASP A 12 -4.37 -2.82 -1.57
C ASP A 12 -3.03 -2.55 -2.28
N VAL A 13 -2.33 -3.57 -2.75
CA VAL A 13 -1.05 -3.43 -3.49
C VAL A 13 -1.26 -3.11 -4.97
N VAL A 14 -2.44 -3.42 -5.52
CA VAL A 14 -2.84 -3.06 -6.90
C VAL A 14 -3.63 -1.75 -6.99
N CYS A 15 -3.77 -1.02 -5.88
CA CYS A 15 -4.45 0.28 -5.86
C CYS A 15 -3.45 1.42 -6.11
N PRO A 16 -3.52 2.14 -7.24
CA PRO A 16 -2.55 3.20 -7.52
C PRO A 16 -2.73 4.41 -6.59
N TRP A 17 -3.95 4.66 -6.11
CA TRP A 17 -4.18 5.70 -5.10
C TRP A 17 -3.54 5.36 -3.75
N CYS A 18 -3.29 4.08 -3.44
CA CYS A 18 -2.55 3.70 -2.25
C CYS A 18 -1.07 4.09 -2.35
N VAL A 19 -0.48 4.08 -3.55
CA VAL A 19 0.87 4.62 -3.79
C VAL A 19 0.89 6.12 -3.53
N VAL A 20 -0.05 6.86 -4.13
CA VAL A 20 -0.18 8.32 -3.94
C VAL A 20 -0.36 8.66 -2.46
N GLY A 21 -1.28 7.96 -1.78
CA GLY A 21 -1.58 8.21 -0.38
C GLY A 21 -0.43 7.89 0.56
N LEU A 22 0.32 6.81 0.31
CA LEU A 22 1.48 6.48 1.13
C LEU A 22 2.60 7.53 0.97
N GLY A 23 2.91 7.91 -0.26
CA GLY A 23 3.90 8.97 -0.51
C GLY A 23 3.51 10.28 0.16
N GLY A 24 2.27 10.73 -0.05
CA GLY A 24 1.76 11.95 0.59
C GLY A 24 1.82 11.90 2.12
N LEU A 25 1.45 10.76 2.72
CA LEU A 25 1.52 10.55 4.16
C LEU A 25 2.96 10.60 4.68
N GLU A 26 3.90 9.91 4.02
CA GLU A 26 5.30 9.88 4.43
C GLU A 26 6.01 11.22 4.24
N THR A 27 5.70 11.95 3.17
CA THR A 27 6.18 13.34 2.97
C THR A 27 5.69 14.24 4.11
N ALA A 28 4.40 14.15 4.45
CA ALA A 28 3.82 14.92 5.55
C ALA A 28 4.49 14.60 6.90
N LEU A 29 4.68 13.32 7.21
CA LEU A 29 5.36 12.89 8.43
C LEU A 29 6.83 13.35 8.49
N GLY A 30 7.51 13.38 7.35
CA GLY A 30 8.87 13.91 7.25
C GLY A 30 8.95 15.40 7.62
N ALA A 31 7.98 16.21 7.15
CA ALA A 31 7.89 17.62 7.52
C ALA A 31 7.54 17.81 9.01
N LEU A 32 6.56 17.05 9.50
CA LEU A 32 6.06 17.11 10.87
C LEU A 32 7.07 16.61 11.92
N ALA A 33 8.07 15.80 11.52
CA ALA A 33 9.12 15.35 12.42
C ALA A 33 9.91 16.52 13.04
N ALA A 34 10.08 17.63 12.32
CA ALA A 34 10.72 18.85 12.84
C ALA A 34 9.89 19.53 13.96
N GLU A 35 8.58 19.29 13.99
CA GLU A 35 7.65 19.72 15.05
C GLU A 35 7.55 18.68 16.19
N GLY A 36 8.32 17.59 16.11
CA GLY A 36 8.29 16.50 17.09
C GLY A 36 7.11 15.53 16.94
N ILE A 37 6.31 15.66 15.88
CA ILE A 37 5.20 14.76 15.58
C ILE A 37 5.74 13.60 14.76
N THR A 38 5.61 12.39 15.29
CA THR A 38 6.07 11.15 14.65
C THR A 38 4.93 10.14 14.61
N ALA A 39 5.05 9.09 13.79
CA ALA A 39 4.03 8.06 13.70
C ALA A 39 4.63 6.65 13.50
N GLU A 40 3.88 5.65 13.94
CA GLU A 40 4.08 4.25 13.63
C GLU A 40 2.97 3.81 12.66
N ILE A 41 3.36 3.38 11.47
CA ILE A 41 2.43 2.97 10.41
C ILE A 41 2.36 1.45 10.36
N ARG A 42 1.14 0.91 10.49
CA ARG A 42 0.82 -0.49 10.24
C ARG A 42 -0.03 -0.61 8.99
N PHE A 43 0.39 -1.46 8.06
CA PHE A 43 -0.34 -1.74 6.84
C PHE A 43 -1.39 -2.82 7.10
N GLN A 44 -2.61 -2.52 6.67
CA GLN A 44 -3.79 -3.36 6.89
C GLN A 44 -4.37 -3.82 5.55
N PRO A 45 -4.79 -5.09 5.45
CA PRO A 45 -5.20 -5.66 4.18
C PRO A 45 -6.57 -5.15 3.74
N PHE A 46 -6.70 -4.96 2.44
CA PHE A 46 -7.97 -4.77 1.75
C PHE A 46 -7.80 -5.21 0.30
N GLU A 47 -8.53 -6.25 -0.12
CA GLU A 47 -8.62 -6.61 -1.53
C GLU A 47 -9.73 -5.80 -2.23
N LEU A 48 -9.36 -5.02 -3.24
CA LEU A 48 -10.31 -4.35 -4.15
C LEU A 48 -11.11 -5.34 -5.00
N ASN A 49 -10.50 -6.50 -5.28
CA ASN A 49 -11.03 -7.56 -6.13
C ASN A 49 -10.68 -8.93 -5.53
N PRO A 50 -11.30 -9.33 -4.39
CA PRO A 50 -10.96 -10.57 -3.68
C PRO A 50 -11.23 -11.84 -4.52
N ASP A 51 -12.18 -11.76 -5.46
CA ASP A 51 -12.54 -12.85 -6.36
C ASP A 51 -11.77 -12.81 -7.70
N MET A 52 -10.72 -11.98 -7.80
CA MET A 52 -9.91 -11.90 -9.02
C MET A 52 -9.21 -13.23 -9.29
N ALA A 53 -9.33 -13.74 -10.52
CA ALA A 53 -8.67 -14.97 -10.93
C ALA A 53 -7.12 -14.81 -10.95
N PRO A 54 -6.34 -15.89 -10.78
CA PRO A 54 -4.87 -15.82 -10.80
C PRO A 54 -4.29 -15.23 -12.08
N GLU A 55 -4.94 -15.45 -13.23
CA GLU A 55 -4.54 -14.88 -14.52
C GLU A 55 -4.77 -13.37 -14.61
N GLY A 56 -5.48 -12.78 -13.64
CA GLY A 56 -5.84 -11.37 -13.61
C GLY A 56 -6.74 -10.94 -14.77
N GLU A 57 -7.01 -9.66 -14.84
CA GLU A 57 -7.86 -9.04 -15.88
C GLU A 57 -7.18 -7.81 -16.46
N ASN A 58 -7.38 -7.52 -17.74
CA ASN A 58 -6.92 -6.27 -18.33
C ASN A 58 -7.58 -5.08 -17.61
N ILE A 59 -6.81 -4.05 -17.28
CA ILE A 59 -7.31 -2.90 -16.52
C ILE A 59 -8.38 -2.11 -17.28
N THR A 60 -8.26 -1.98 -18.60
CA THR A 60 -9.22 -1.22 -19.41
C THR A 60 -10.56 -1.94 -19.45
N GLU A 61 -10.55 -3.25 -19.65
CA GLU A 61 -11.74 -4.11 -19.61
C GLU A 61 -12.40 -4.07 -18.23
N HIS A 62 -11.61 -4.25 -17.16
CA HIS A 62 -12.11 -4.24 -15.80
C HIS A 62 -12.75 -2.90 -15.43
N ILE A 63 -12.06 -1.79 -15.70
CA ILE A 63 -12.55 -0.44 -15.38
C ILE A 63 -13.79 -0.10 -16.22
N GLY A 64 -13.82 -0.49 -17.49
CA GLY A 64 -15.01 -0.34 -18.34
C GLY A 64 -16.22 -1.11 -17.80
N ARG A 65 -16.02 -2.37 -17.40
CA ARG A 65 -17.07 -3.24 -16.85
C ARG A 65 -17.57 -2.77 -15.47
N LYS A 66 -16.65 -2.38 -14.57
CA LYS A 66 -16.95 -2.04 -13.17
C LYS A 66 -17.45 -0.60 -13.00
N TYR A 67 -16.88 0.35 -13.75
CA TYR A 67 -17.13 1.78 -13.57
C TYR A 67 -17.74 2.46 -14.80
N GLY A 68 -17.91 1.77 -15.93
CA GLY A 68 -18.51 2.33 -17.14
C GLY A 68 -17.66 3.41 -17.82
N ALA A 69 -16.36 3.48 -17.52
CA ALA A 69 -15.49 4.52 -18.07
C ALA A 69 -15.12 4.25 -19.54
N THR A 70 -15.06 5.31 -20.35
CA THR A 70 -14.54 5.22 -21.73
C THR A 70 -13.02 5.04 -21.75
N PRO A 71 -12.44 4.53 -22.85
CA PRO A 71 -10.99 4.46 -23.01
C PRO A 71 -10.29 5.81 -22.81
N GLU A 72 -10.85 6.94 -23.28
CA GLU A 72 -10.24 8.26 -23.06
C GLU A 72 -10.30 8.69 -21.59
N GLN A 73 -11.42 8.43 -20.89
CA GLN A 73 -11.54 8.73 -19.47
C GLN A 73 -10.55 7.91 -18.65
N SER A 74 -10.39 6.63 -18.98
CA SER A 74 -9.40 5.74 -18.36
C SER A 74 -7.97 6.24 -18.60
N ALA A 75 -7.64 6.66 -19.82
CA ALA A 75 -6.33 7.24 -20.15
C ALA A 75 -6.06 8.55 -19.38
N LYS A 76 -7.03 9.46 -19.30
CA LYS A 76 -6.92 10.70 -18.53
C LYS A 76 -6.70 10.43 -17.04
N ASN A 77 -7.43 9.47 -16.48
CA ASN A 77 -7.28 9.07 -15.08
C ASN A 77 -5.90 8.48 -14.81
N ARG A 78 -5.37 7.62 -15.67
CA ARG A 78 -4.01 7.07 -15.53
C ARG A 78 -2.94 8.16 -15.55
N THR A 79 -3.05 9.13 -16.46
CA THR A 79 -2.13 10.28 -16.51
C THR A 79 -2.18 11.07 -15.21
N MET A 80 -3.37 11.45 -14.75
CA MET A 80 -3.54 12.17 -13.48
C MET A 80 -2.95 11.40 -12.30
N ILE A 81 -3.22 10.10 -12.20
CA ILE A 81 -2.69 9.22 -11.15
C ILE A 81 -1.15 9.18 -11.17
N ARG A 82 -0.54 9.04 -12.35
CA ARG A 82 0.92 9.04 -12.50
C ARG A 82 1.52 10.36 -12.04
N ASP A 83 0.95 11.48 -12.46
CA ASP A 83 1.45 12.81 -12.09
C ASP A 83 1.32 13.04 -10.57
N ARG A 84 0.22 12.57 -9.96
CA ARG A 84 0.03 12.61 -8.51
C ARG A 84 1.01 11.73 -7.73
N ALA A 85 1.38 10.57 -8.27
CA ALA A 85 2.37 9.72 -7.63
C ALA A 85 3.78 10.32 -7.71
N ALA A 86 4.14 10.93 -8.84
CA ALA A 86 5.40 11.65 -8.97
C ALA A 86 5.50 12.85 -8.00
N GLU A 87 4.39 13.56 -7.79
CA GLU A 87 4.30 14.64 -6.78
C GLU A 87 4.47 14.11 -5.35
N ALA A 88 3.84 12.96 -5.04
CA ALA A 88 3.87 12.36 -3.72
C ALA A 88 5.20 11.64 -3.37
N TRP A 89 6.02 11.35 -4.37
CA TRP A 89 7.31 10.66 -4.23
C TRP A 89 8.40 11.45 -4.96
N PRO A 90 8.93 12.53 -4.35
CA PRO A 90 9.90 13.39 -4.99
C PRO A 90 11.21 12.65 -5.33
N ASP A 91 11.92 13.15 -6.34
CA ASP A 91 13.18 12.58 -6.83
C ASP A 91 14.38 12.98 -5.94
N ASP A 92 14.33 12.57 -4.68
CA ASP A 92 15.40 12.74 -3.67
C ASP A 92 16.08 11.39 -3.32
N GLY A 93 15.98 10.42 -4.25
CA GLY A 93 16.31 9.02 -4.02
C GLY A 93 15.11 8.15 -3.63
N LYS A 94 13.92 8.74 -3.46
CA LYS A 94 12.65 8.02 -3.19
C LYS A 94 11.66 8.04 -4.34
N GLY A 95 12.03 8.52 -5.53
CA GLY A 95 11.12 8.64 -6.68
C GLY A 95 10.33 7.36 -6.97
N PHE A 96 9.06 7.52 -7.35
CA PHE A 96 8.18 6.42 -7.74
C PHE A 96 7.72 6.58 -9.19
N GLU A 97 8.23 5.72 -10.07
CA GLU A 97 7.82 5.71 -11.48
C GLU A 97 6.61 4.79 -11.68
N MET A 98 5.45 5.39 -11.98
CA MET A 98 4.22 4.64 -12.24
C MET A 98 4.02 4.41 -13.75
N ARG A 99 4.32 3.19 -14.19
CA ARG A 99 4.16 2.66 -15.56
C ARG A 99 2.82 1.95 -15.72
N MET A 100 1.74 2.73 -15.77
CA MET A 100 0.41 2.20 -16.09
C MET A 100 0.01 2.51 -17.53
N GLY A 101 -0.36 1.47 -18.28
CA GLY A 101 -0.78 1.54 -19.67
C GLY A 101 -2.16 0.90 -19.91
N PRO A 102 -2.66 0.94 -21.16
CA PRO A 102 -3.89 0.25 -21.54
C PRO A 102 -3.81 -1.28 -21.38
N ASP A 103 -2.60 -1.84 -21.46
CA ASP A 103 -2.32 -3.28 -21.35
C ASP A 103 -1.97 -3.72 -19.92
N SER A 104 -1.92 -2.80 -18.95
CA SER A 104 -1.73 -3.16 -17.55
C SER A 104 -2.84 -4.10 -17.08
N ARG A 105 -2.54 -4.96 -16.12
CA ARG A 105 -3.48 -5.93 -15.57
C ARG A 105 -3.72 -5.69 -14.09
N ILE A 106 -4.88 -6.11 -13.62
CA ILE A 106 -5.22 -6.18 -12.20
C ILE A 106 -5.04 -7.63 -11.77
N TRP A 107 -4.33 -7.86 -10.68
CA TRP A 107 -3.99 -9.17 -10.16
C TRP A 107 -4.76 -9.47 -8.87
N ASN A 108 -4.91 -10.76 -8.55
CA ASN A 108 -5.26 -11.16 -7.20
C ASN A 108 -4.12 -10.76 -6.25
N THR A 109 -4.45 -10.27 -5.05
CA THR A 109 -3.47 -9.74 -4.10
C THR A 109 -3.47 -10.43 -2.76
N PHE A 110 -4.23 -11.52 -2.59
CA PHE A 110 -4.36 -12.20 -1.31
C PHE A 110 -3.02 -12.67 -0.75
N ASP A 111 -2.19 -13.31 -1.57
CA ASP A 111 -0.88 -13.79 -1.15
C ASP A 111 0.11 -12.65 -0.87
N ALA A 112 -0.01 -11.52 -1.58
CA ALA A 112 0.74 -10.31 -1.26
C ALA A 112 0.37 -9.77 0.13
N HIS A 113 -0.92 -9.81 0.50
CA HIS A 113 -1.39 -9.44 1.83
C HIS A 113 -0.94 -10.42 2.91
N ARG A 114 -0.85 -11.72 2.62
CA ARG A 114 -0.28 -12.71 3.54
C ARG A 114 1.19 -12.43 3.82
N LEU A 115 1.98 -12.09 2.80
CA LEU A 115 3.37 -11.67 3.01
C LEU A 115 3.48 -10.34 3.77
N LEU A 116 2.60 -9.36 3.52
CA LEU A 116 2.56 -8.12 4.31
C LEU A 116 2.21 -8.37 5.78
N HIS A 117 1.31 -9.31 6.06
CA HIS A 117 1.03 -9.72 7.44
C HIS A 117 2.27 -10.35 8.07
N TRP A 118 2.89 -11.33 7.40
CA TRP A 118 4.13 -11.96 7.84
C TRP A 118 5.24 -10.95 8.14
N ALA A 119 5.51 -10.02 7.21
CA ALA A 119 6.47 -8.95 7.39
C ALA A 119 6.17 -8.09 8.63
N GLY A 120 4.89 -7.79 8.87
CA GLY A 120 4.43 -7.09 10.07
C GLY A 120 4.66 -7.85 11.38
N THR A 121 4.76 -9.18 11.35
CA THR A 121 5.17 -9.99 12.52
C THR A 121 6.67 -9.91 12.81
N ILE A 122 7.47 -9.48 11.83
CA ILE A 122 8.90 -9.24 11.99
C ILE A 122 9.11 -7.81 12.52
N GLY A 123 8.45 -6.83 11.90
CA GLY A 123 8.51 -5.44 12.31
C GLY A 123 7.79 -4.49 11.36
N LEU A 124 7.51 -3.27 11.82
CA LEU A 124 6.85 -2.24 11.00
C LEU A 124 7.73 -1.77 9.84
N ALA A 125 9.05 -1.71 10.06
CA ALA A 125 10.01 -1.34 9.01
C ALA A 125 10.02 -2.38 7.88
N GLU A 126 10.04 -3.67 8.23
CA GLU A 126 9.94 -4.79 7.31
C GLU A 126 8.64 -4.77 6.51
N GLN A 127 7.51 -4.55 7.19
CA GLN A 127 6.21 -4.44 6.53
C GLN A 127 6.19 -3.28 5.52
N ARG A 128 6.75 -2.13 5.90
CA ARG A 128 6.83 -0.95 5.04
C ARG A 128 7.70 -1.21 3.83
N ALA A 129 8.88 -1.81 4.02
CA ALA A 129 9.81 -2.13 2.94
C ALA A 129 9.15 -3.08 1.92
N LEU A 130 8.47 -4.13 2.40
CA LEU A 130 7.74 -5.04 1.53
C LEU A 130 6.58 -4.35 0.81
N LYS A 131 5.83 -3.45 1.48
CA LYS A 131 4.77 -2.67 0.84
C LYS A 131 5.31 -1.86 -0.34
N GLU A 132 6.47 -1.23 -0.19
CA GLU A 132 7.12 -0.52 -1.29
C GLU A 132 7.52 -1.45 -2.42
N ALA A 133 8.20 -2.56 -2.09
CA ALA A 133 8.69 -3.51 -3.08
C ALA A 133 7.54 -4.07 -3.92
N LEU A 134 6.40 -4.39 -3.31
CA LEU A 134 5.20 -4.85 -4.01
C LEU A 134 4.58 -3.76 -4.90
N PHE A 135 4.56 -2.51 -4.42
CA PHE A 135 4.12 -1.40 -5.26
C PHE A 135 5.02 -1.21 -6.48
N ARG A 136 6.35 -1.25 -6.31
CA ARG A 136 7.30 -1.12 -7.42
C ARG A 136 7.21 -2.30 -8.39
N ALA A 137 7.17 -3.53 -7.89
CA ALA A 137 7.00 -4.73 -8.71
C ALA A 137 5.76 -4.60 -9.61
N HIS A 138 4.64 -4.10 -9.07
CA HIS A 138 3.41 -3.96 -9.84
C HIS A 138 3.38 -2.75 -10.78
N PHE A 139 3.67 -1.55 -10.25
CA PHE A 139 3.46 -0.30 -10.98
C PHE A 139 4.69 0.20 -11.74
N THR A 140 5.89 -0.17 -11.33
CA THR A 140 7.14 0.21 -12.01
C THR A 140 7.61 -0.90 -12.93
N ASP A 141 7.65 -2.13 -12.43
CA ASP A 141 8.21 -3.27 -13.17
C ASP A 141 7.14 -4.05 -13.94
N THR A 142 5.86 -3.72 -13.74
CA THR A 142 4.71 -4.31 -14.44
C THR A 142 4.59 -5.83 -14.26
N LEU A 143 5.05 -6.34 -13.13
CA LEU A 143 5.09 -7.77 -12.82
C LEU A 143 3.74 -8.29 -12.29
N PRO A 144 3.44 -9.59 -12.52
CA PRO A 144 2.23 -10.23 -12.04
C PRO A 144 2.33 -10.59 -10.55
N LEU A 145 1.57 -9.89 -9.70
CA LEU A 145 1.56 -10.15 -8.25
C LEU A 145 0.86 -11.46 -7.84
N SER A 146 0.23 -12.16 -8.77
CA SER A 146 -0.31 -13.51 -8.54
C SER A 146 0.75 -14.62 -8.69
N VAL A 147 1.98 -14.28 -9.08
CA VAL A 147 3.08 -15.23 -9.28
C VAL A 147 3.94 -15.28 -8.00
N ALA A 148 4.08 -16.48 -7.43
CA ALA A 148 4.78 -16.70 -6.15
C ALA A 148 6.24 -16.24 -6.21
N GLU A 149 6.93 -16.46 -7.33
CA GLU A 149 8.31 -16.06 -7.53
C GLU A 149 8.46 -14.53 -7.50
N VAL A 150 7.53 -13.77 -8.09
CA VAL A 150 7.52 -12.29 -8.05
C VAL A 150 7.32 -11.79 -6.63
N LEU A 151 6.46 -12.45 -5.85
CA LEU A 151 6.22 -12.11 -4.45
C LEU A 151 7.44 -12.40 -3.57
N ALA A 152 8.12 -13.53 -3.82
CA ALA A 152 9.36 -13.89 -3.14
C ALA A 152 10.51 -12.93 -3.49
N ASP A 153 10.64 -12.53 -4.77
CA ASP A 153 11.60 -11.51 -5.23
C ASP A 153 11.36 -10.17 -4.51
N ALA A 154 10.10 -9.75 -4.37
CA ALA A 154 9.76 -8.51 -3.67
C ALA A 154 10.10 -8.56 -2.17
N ALA A 155 9.89 -9.70 -1.52
CA ALA A 155 10.29 -9.90 -0.13
C ALA A 155 11.81 -9.90 0.06
N GLU A 156 12.56 -10.53 -0.86
CA GLU A 156 14.01 -10.48 -0.87
C GLU A 156 14.52 -9.05 -1.04
N ALA A 157 14.00 -8.31 -2.02
CA ALA A 157 14.36 -6.91 -2.22
C ALA A 157 14.11 -6.05 -0.97
N ALA A 158 12.99 -6.29 -0.27
CA ALA A 158 12.69 -5.62 1.00
C ALA A 158 13.69 -5.98 2.11
N GLY A 159 14.19 -7.22 2.15
CA GLY A 159 15.18 -7.70 3.11
C GLY A 159 16.62 -7.24 2.85
N LEU A 160 16.90 -6.73 1.65
CA LEU A 160 18.21 -6.18 1.28
C LEU A 160 18.39 -4.70 1.66
N VAL A 161 17.32 -4.05 2.14
CA VAL A 161 17.40 -2.66 2.62
C VAL A 161 18.29 -2.60 3.88
N PRO A 162 19.22 -1.63 3.99
CA PRO A 162 20.09 -1.51 5.16
C PRO A 162 19.30 -1.45 6.48
N GLY A 163 19.67 -2.31 7.43
CA GLY A 163 19.01 -2.40 8.73
C GLY A 163 17.81 -3.35 8.79
N SER A 164 17.48 -4.03 7.70
CA SER A 164 16.41 -5.04 7.68
C SER A 164 16.75 -6.27 8.51
N SER A 165 15.73 -6.88 9.09
CA SER A 165 15.85 -8.14 9.82
C SER A 165 16.37 -9.29 8.94
N PRO A 166 17.27 -10.15 9.46
CA PRO A 166 17.73 -11.34 8.75
C PRO A 166 16.64 -12.39 8.51
N ARG A 167 15.43 -12.17 9.06
CA ARG A 167 14.25 -13.02 8.81
C ARG A 167 13.52 -12.66 7.51
N MET A 168 13.78 -11.49 6.94
CA MET A 168 13.19 -11.07 5.66
C MET A 168 13.98 -11.69 4.51
N THR A 169 13.71 -12.96 4.20
CA THR A 169 14.42 -13.70 3.15
C THR A 169 13.46 -14.27 2.13
N ARG A 170 13.98 -14.50 0.92
CA ARG A 170 13.26 -15.20 -0.15
C ARG A 170 12.69 -16.54 0.32
N ALA A 171 13.51 -17.37 0.96
CA ALA A 171 13.14 -18.72 1.35
C ALA A 171 11.99 -18.74 2.39
N GLU A 172 11.99 -17.79 3.32
CA GLU A 172 10.89 -17.63 4.29
C GLU A 172 9.61 -17.15 3.59
N ALA A 173 9.71 -16.23 2.63
CA ALA A 173 8.55 -15.79 1.84
C ALA A 173 7.95 -16.95 1.03
N GLU A 174 8.79 -17.75 0.35
CA GLU A 174 8.35 -18.96 -0.36
C GLU A 174 7.67 -19.97 0.58
N ALA A 175 8.21 -20.15 1.80
CA ALA A 175 7.60 -21.02 2.79
C ALA A 175 6.20 -20.54 3.19
N VAL A 176 6.04 -19.25 3.50
CA VAL A 176 4.72 -18.65 3.79
C VAL A 176 3.77 -18.91 2.63
N LEU A 177 4.17 -18.64 1.38
CA LEU A 177 3.30 -18.85 0.22
C LEU A 177 2.87 -20.31 0.09
N ALA A 178 3.80 -21.25 0.24
CA ALA A 178 3.56 -22.68 0.05
C ALA A 178 2.67 -23.32 1.14
N ASP A 179 2.77 -22.88 2.39
CA ASP A 179 2.07 -23.53 3.51
C ASP A 179 0.72 -22.91 3.91
N GLY A 180 0.34 -21.80 3.28
CA GLY A 180 -0.97 -21.19 3.53
C GLY A 180 -1.08 -20.39 4.84
N ARG A 181 0.01 -20.21 5.61
CA ARG A 181 -0.02 -19.44 6.88
C ARG A 181 -0.45 -17.98 6.67
N TYR A 182 -1.07 -17.40 7.71
CA TYR A 182 -1.66 -16.04 7.74
C TYR A 182 -2.93 -15.82 6.93
N ALA A 183 -3.48 -16.87 6.28
CA ALA A 183 -4.70 -16.73 5.49
C ALA A 183 -5.91 -16.30 6.32
N ALA A 184 -6.10 -16.89 7.51
CA ALA A 184 -7.21 -16.56 8.40
C ALA A 184 -7.06 -15.14 8.95
N GLU A 185 -5.86 -14.77 9.38
CA GLU A 185 -5.55 -13.47 9.96
C GLU A 185 -5.76 -12.33 8.96
N VAL A 186 -5.41 -12.54 7.68
CA VAL A 186 -5.68 -11.56 6.61
C VAL A 186 -7.19 -11.43 6.39
N ARG A 187 -7.93 -12.53 6.27
CA ARG A 187 -9.39 -12.52 6.05
C ARG A 187 -10.15 -11.87 7.20
N ASP A 188 -9.74 -12.16 8.44
CA ASP A 188 -10.32 -11.57 9.64
C ASP A 188 -10.04 -10.06 9.70
N ALA A 189 -8.82 -9.63 9.35
CA ALA A 189 -8.47 -8.21 9.29
C ALA A 189 -9.27 -7.47 8.20
N GLU A 190 -9.43 -8.03 7.01
CA GLU A 190 -10.27 -7.46 5.96
C GLU A 190 -11.74 -7.33 6.40
N ALA A 191 -12.28 -8.39 7.03
CA ALA A 191 -13.65 -8.39 7.55
C ALA A 191 -13.83 -7.31 8.62
N LEU A 192 -12.86 -7.15 9.52
CA LEU A 192 -12.85 -6.11 10.55
C LEU A 192 -12.87 -4.71 9.94
N TRP A 193 -12.03 -4.42 8.94
CA TRP A 193 -11.99 -3.09 8.32
C TRP A 193 -13.26 -2.78 7.54
N ARG A 194 -13.83 -3.78 6.83
CA ARG A 194 -15.15 -3.65 6.21
C ARG A 194 -16.25 -3.41 7.24
N SER A 195 -16.25 -4.12 8.37
CA SER A 195 -17.26 -3.92 9.43
C SER A 195 -17.14 -2.56 10.10
N ARG A 196 -15.96 -1.92 10.03
CA ARG A 196 -15.72 -0.53 10.47
C ARG A 196 -16.10 0.52 9.41
N GLY A 197 -16.73 0.10 8.31
CA GLY A 197 -17.21 1.01 7.27
C GLY A 197 -16.17 1.39 6.22
N ILE A 198 -14.99 0.75 6.20
CA ILE A 198 -14.01 0.97 5.13
C ILE A 198 -14.50 0.24 3.88
N THR A 199 -14.89 1.00 2.85
CA THR A 199 -15.39 0.50 1.56
C THR A 199 -14.48 0.83 0.39
N GLY A 200 -13.36 1.50 0.63
CA GLY A 200 -12.40 1.93 -0.38
C GLY A 200 -11.05 2.29 0.23
N VAL A 201 -10.02 2.33 -0.62
CA VAL A 201 -8.62 2.50 -0.20
C VAL A 201 -7.88 3.52 -1.08
N PRO A 202 -6.82 4.18 -0.56
CA PRO A 202 -6.30 4.04 0.81
C PRO A 202 -7.23 4.68 1.84
N ALA A 203 -7.27 4.09 3.03
CA ALA A 203 -7.92 4.66 4.20
C ALA A 203 -6.90 4.71 5.34
N VAL A 204 -6.63 5.91 5.84
CA VAL A 204 -5.66 6.17 6.90
C VAL A 204 -6.41 6.43 8.18
N VAL A 205 -6.36 5.47 9.11
CA VAL A 205 -7.02 5.57 10.42
C VAL A 205 -5.99 5.90 11.48
N VAL A 206 -6.12 7.08 12.10
CA VAL A 206 -5.18 7.60 13.10
C VAL A 206 -5.78 7.43 14.50
N GLU A 207 -5.01 6.88 15.43
CA GLU A 207 -5.40 6.59 16.83
C GLU A 207 -6.71 5.78 16.94
N GLY A 208 -7.01 4.95 15.92
CA GLY A 208 -8.26 4.19 15.85
C GLY A 208 -9.54 5.03 15.79
N LYS A 209 -9.44 6.36 15.60
CA LYS A 209 -10.55 7.32 15.75
C LYS A 209 -10.77 8.19 14.52
N TYR A 210 -9.70 8.70 13.92
CA TYR A 210 -9.79 9.68 12.84
C TYR A 210 -9.55 9.01 11.50
N LEU A 211 -10.47 9.15 10.55
CA LEU A 211 -10.33 8.60 9.20
C LEU A 211 -9.95 9.72 8.21
N ILE A 212 -8.86 9.51 7.48
CA ILE A 212 -8.48 10.29 6.31
C ILE A 212 -8.61 9.35 5.10
N SER A 213 -9.53 9.66 4.18
CA SER A 213 -9.86 8.79 3.05
C SER A 213 -9.20 9.27 1.75
N GLY A 214 -8.67 8.33 0.96
CA GLY A 214 -8.13 8.56 -0.38
C GLY A 214 -6.64 8.93 -0.40
N GLY A 215 -6.08 8.93 -1.61
CA GLY A 215 -4.70 9.36 -1.85
C GLY A 215 -4.56 10.88 -1.76
N GLN A 216 -4.59 11.41 -0.53
CA GLN A 216 -4.54 12.85 -0.27
C GLN A 216 -3.13 13.44 -0.52
N PRO A 217 -3.03 14.72 -0.89
CA PRO A 217 -1.74 15.43 -0.94
C PRO A 217 -1.10 15.53 0.45
N ALA A 218 0.23 15.68 0.50
CA ALA A 218 0.97 15.82 1.75
C ALA A 218 0.43 16.93 2.66
N ALA A 219 0.12 18.12 2.11
CA ALA A 219 -0.42 19.24 2.88
C ALA A 219 -1.72 18.91 3.63
N VAL A 220 -2.59 18.05 3.07
CA VAL A 220 -3.83 17.61 3.73
C VAL A 220 -3.51 16.67 4.89
N PHE A 221 -2.54 15.75 4.71
CA PHE A 221 -2.07 14.90 5.81
C PHE A 221 -1.40 15.73 6.91
N GLU A 222 -0.57 16.72 6.56
CA GLU A 222 0.09 17.61 7.53
C GLU A 222 -0.92 18.35 8.41
N GLU A 223 -1.92 18.99 7.80
CA GLU A 223 -2.97 19.71 8.53
C GLU A 223 -3.72 18.78 9.48
N ALA A 224 -4.14 17.61 8.98
CA ALA A 224 -4.91 16.64 9.75
C ALA A 224 -4.10 16.06 10.93
N LEU A 225 -2.88 15.61 10.68
CA LEU A 225 -2.01 15.00 11.70
C LEU A 225 -1.59 16.02 12.76
N ARG A 226 -1.30 17.27 12.38
CA ARG A 226 -1.00 18.35 13.33
C ARG A 226 -2.18 18.63 14.24
N LYS A 227 -3.40 18.69 13.68
CA LYS A 227 -4.62 18.86 14.47
C LYS A 227 -4.83 17.70 15.44
N ILE A 228 -4.71 16.46 14.97
CA ILE A 228 -4.91 15.26 15.80
C ILE A 228 -3.88 15.20 16.93
N ALA A 229 -2.61 15.51 16.65
CA ALA A 229 -1.55 15.54 17.66
C ALA A 229 -1.83 16.57 18.76
N GLY A 230 -2.40 17.73 18.41
CA GLY A 230 -2.77 18.78 19.37
C GLY A 230 -4.03 18.47 20.20
N GLU A 231 -4.90 17.56 19.76
CA GLU A 231 -6.07 17.11 20.55
C GLU A 231 -5.70 16.05 21.60
N GLY A 232 -4.51 15.43 21.49
CA GLY A 232 -4.01 14.40 22.40
C GLY A 232 -3.14 14.91 23.55
N THR A 233 -2.86 16.22 23.60
CA THR A 233 -2.15 16.92 24.70
C THR A 233 -3.12 17.61 25.64
#